data_AF-A0A962T932-F1
#
_entry.id   AF-A0A962T932-F1
#
_cell.length_a   1.000
_cell.length_b   1.000
_cell.length_c   1.000
_cell.angle_alpha   90.00
_cell.angle_beta   90.00
_cell.angle_gamma   90.00
#
_symmetry.space_group_name_H-M   'P 1'
#
loop_
_entity.id
_entity.type
_entity.pdbx_description
1 polymer ?
#
loop_
_entity_poly.entity_id
_entity_poly.type
_entity_poly.pdbx_seq_one_letter_code
_entity_poly.pdbx_strand_id
1 'polypeptide(L)'
;GTIQIGDTFTDGEVLKYTGIPYFAPELFRRVVLKDPLKMKQLQKGVLQLSEEGATQAFRPLRNNDLILGAVGVLQFDVAAHRLKGEYGVDAVVEPVAVQAARWIECSDEKELKRFRDKAYENLAEDGDGQLVYLAPTRVNLNLTMERWPDVRFLATREL
;
A
#
# COMPACT_ATOMS: atom_id res chain seq x y z
N GLY A 1 9.07 -11.97 9.48
CA GLY A 1 10.24 -12.86 9.59
C GLY A 1 11.51 -12.04 9.81
N THR A 2 12.70 -12.67 9.76
CA THR A 2 14.00 -11.96 9.77
C THR A 2 14.56 -11.69 8.36
N ILE A 3 13.79 -12.03 7.32
CA ILE A 3 14.16 -11.92 5.91
C ILE A 3 13.00 -11.26 5.17
N GLN A 4 13.31 -10.34 4.25
CA GLN A 4 12.36 -9.56 3.45
C GLN A 4 12.69 -9.65 1.95
N ILE A 5 11.76 -9.21 1.10
CA ILE A 5 12.01 -9.11 -0.34
C ILE A 5 13.06 -8.03 -0.57
N GLY A 6 14.12 -8.37 -1.33
CA GLY A 6 15.21 -7.46 -1.64
C GLY A 6 16.45 -7.62 -0.76
N ASP A 7 16.41 -8.50 0.25
CA ASP A 7 17.58 -8.80 1.07
C ASP A 7 18.71 -9.40 0.22
N THR A 8 19.93 -8.90 0.45
CA THR A 8 21.16 -9.37 -0.20
C THR A 8 22.03 -10.10 0.82
N PHE A 9 22.39 -11.35 0.50
CA PHE A 9 23.27 -12.17 1.33
C PHE A 9 24.64 -12.30 0.67
N THR A 10 25.71 -12.07 1.43
CA THR A 10 27.10 -12.14 0.98
C THR A 10 27.96 -12.87 2.02
N ASP A 11 29.17 -13.28 1.65
CA ASP A 11 30.16 -13.87 2.56
C ASP A 11 30.95 -12.81 3.39
N GLY A 12 30.52 -11.54 3.39
CA GLY A 12 31.12 -10.47 4.21
C GLY A 12 31.13 -9.08 3.59
N GLU A 13 30.82 -8.95 2.31
CA GLU A 13 30.75 -7.64 1.63
C GLU A 13 29.39 -6.96 1.89
N VAL A 14 29.40 -5.65 2.18
CA VAL A 14 28.16 -4.88 2.30
C VAL A 14 27.68 -4.49 0.91
N LEU A 15 26.80 -5.31 0.34
CA LEU A 15 26.19 -5.10 -0.98
C LEU A 15 24.66 -5.08 -0.86
N LYS A 16 23.99 -4.24 -1.66
CA LYS A 16 22.54 -4.25 -1.87
C LYS A 16 22.27 -4.29 -3.37
N TYR A 17 21.61 -5.33 -3.85
CA TYR A 17 21.12 -5.36 -5.23
C TYR A 17 20.01 -4.32 -5.39
N THR A 18 20.09 -3.50 -6.45
CA THR A 18 19.06 -2.51 -6.81
C THR A 18 18.14 -3.07 -7.90
N GLY A 19 17.04 -2.37 -8.18
CA GLY A 19 16.15 -2.71 -9.29
C GLY A 19 15.17 -3.86 -9.03
N ILE A 20 14.87 -4.18 -7.77
CA ILE A 20 13.72 -5.03 -7.40
C ILE A 20 12.54 -4.09 -7.15
N PRO A 21 11.57 -4.00 -8.07
CA PRO A 21 10.50 -3.03 -7.94
C PRO A 21 9.30 -3.57 -7.15
N TYR A 22 8.63 -2.68 -6.43
CA TYR A 22 7.22 -2.85 -6.12
C TYR A 22 6.38 -2.48 -7.33
N PHE A 23 5.38 -3.29 -7.62
CA PHE A 23 4.39 -3.04 -8.66
C PHE A 23 3.09 -2.54 -8.05
N ALA A 24 2.48 -1.51 -8.63
CA ALA A 24 1.18 -1.05 -8.20
C ALA A 24 0.15 -2.19 -8.34
N PRO A 25 -0.61 -2.52 -7.29
CA PRO A 25 -1.60 -3.59 -7.34
C PRO A 25 -2.75 -3.30 -8.31
N GLU A 26 -3.41 -4.36 -8.78
CA GLU A 26 -4.60 -4.25 -9.64
C GLU A 26 -5.91 -4.51 -8.89
N LEU A 27 -5.83 -5.21 -7.76
CA LEU A 27 -6.97 -5.59 -6.94
C LEU A 27 -6.86 -4.94 -5.57
N PHE A 28 -7.99 -4.46 -5.05
CA PHE A 28 -8.06 -3.78 -3.76
C PHE A 28 -9.22 -4.31 -2.92
N ARG A 29 -8.96 -4.54 -1.64
CA ARG A 29 -9.97 -4.92 -0.64
C ARG A 29 -9.73 -4.14 0.65
N ARG A 30 -10.79 -3.73 1.32
CA ARG A 30 -10.71 -3.17 2.67
C ARG A 30 -10.73 -4.30 3.69
N VAL A 31 -9.86 -4.23 4.70
CA VAL A 31 -9.89 -5.12 5.85
C VAL A 31 -10.77 -4.52 6.94
N VAL A 32 -11.77 -5.28 7.36
CA VAL A 32 -12.68 -4.91 8.44
C VAL A 32 -12.51 -5.88 9.59
N LEU A 33 -12.24 -5.33 10.78
CA LEU A 33 -12.14 -6.12 12.00
C LEU A 33 -13.52 -6.46 12.53
N LYS A 34 -13.69 -7.71 12.95
CA LYS A 34 -14.85 -8.10 13.75
C LYS A 34 -14.74 -7.64 15.19
N ASP A 35 -13.53 -7.61 15.73
CA ASP A 35 -13.22 -7.16 17.09
C ASP A 35 -12.41 -5.86 17.07
N PRO A 36 -13.02 -4.70 17.40
CA PRO A 36 -12.33 -3.41 17.43
C PRO A 36 -11.12 -3.36 18.37
N LEU A 37 -11.06 -4.23 19.40
CA LEU A 37 -9.96 -4.26 20.37
C LEU A 37 -8.66 -4.80 19.75
N LYS A 38 -8.72 -5.42 18.57
CA LYS A 38 -7.57 -6.03 17.89
C LYS A 38 -6.90 -5.15 16.83
N MET A 39 -7.19 -3.84 16.81
CA MET A 39 -6.64 -2.92 15.82
C MET A 39 -5.11 -2.90 15.79
N LYS A 40 -4.45 -2.91 16.95
CA LYS A 40 -2.98 -2.92 17.03
C LYS A 40 -2.38 -4.20 16.45
N GLN A 41 -3.01 -5.34 16.73
CA GLN A 41 -2.59 -6.64 16.21
C GLN A 41 -2.79 -6.71 14.70
N LEU A 42 -3.89 -6.14 14.19
CA LEU A 42 -4.14 -6.05 12.75
C LEU A 42 -3.04 -5.25 12.05
N GLN A 43 -2.77 -4.04 12.54
CA GLN A 43 -1.74 -3.17 11.94
C GLN A 43 -0.38 -3.86 11.91
N LYS A 44 0.01 -4.50 13.02
CA LYS A 44 1.26 -5.27 13.09
C LYS A 44 1.28 -6.44 12.11
N GLY A 45 0.20 -7.22 12.05
CA GLY A 45 0.12 -8.38 11.16
C GLY A 45 0.14 -7.99 9.69
N VAL A 46 -0.59 -6.95 9.31
CA VAL A 46 -0.64 -6.47 7.93
C VAL A 46 0.70 -5.90 7.50
N LEU A 47 1.36 -5.13 8.36
CA LEU A 47 2.70 -4.60 8.08
C LEU A 47 3.69 -5.74 7.81
N GLN A 48 3.71 -6.76 8.67
CA GLN A 48 4.60 -7.91 8.49
C GLN A 48 4.26 -8.72 7.22
N LEU A 49 2.98 -8.90 6.92
CA LEU A 49 2.56 -9.54 5.66
C LEU A 49 3.00 -8.74 4.42
N SER A 50 3.07 -7.41 4.54
CA SER A 50 3.56 -6.51 3.50
C SER A 50 5.07 -6.60 3.32
N GLU A 51 5.83 -6.65 4.41
CA GLU A 51 7.28 -6.87 4.39
C GLU A 51 7.67 -8.21 3.76
N GLU A 52 6.86 -9.24 3.99
CA GLU A 52 7.04 -10.57 3.40
C GLU A 52 6.52 -10.65 1.95
N GLY A 53 5.95 -9.57 1.42
CA GLY A 53 5.42 -9.49 0.05
C GLY A 53 4.14 -10.27 -0.21
N ALA A 54 3.45 -10.74 0.82
CA ALA A 54 2.21 -11.49 0.68
C ALA A 54 1.08 -10.62 0.11
N THR A 55 1.01 -9.36 0.51
CA THR A 55 0.05 -8.34 0.03
C THR A 55 0.62 -6.95 0.32
N GLN A 56 0.29 -5.94 -0.48
CA GLN A 56 0.62 -4.56 -0.13
C GLN A 56 -0.46 -3.97 0.77
N ALA A 57 -0.08 -3.06 1.66
CA ALA A 57 -1.00 -2.39 2.56
C ALA A 57 -1.00 -0.87 2.33
N PHE A 58 -2.19 -0.28 2.34
CA PHE A 58 -2.41 1.16 2.19
C PHE A 58 -3.32 1.67 3.32
N ARG A 59 -2.92 2.78 3.93
CA ARG A 59 -3.61 3.49 5.02
C ARG A 59 -4.09 4.84 4.50
N PRO A 60 -5.37 5.00 4.10
CA PRO A 60 -5.90 6.28 3.65
C PRO A 60 -5.69 7.37 4.70
N LEU A 61 -5.38 8.60 4.27
CA LEU A 61 -5.19 9.72 5.21
C LEU A 61 -6.52 10.16 5.85
N ARG A 62 -7.62 9.99 5.12
CA ARG A 62 -8.96 10.45 5.55
C ARG A 62 -9.60 9.63 6.66
N ASN A 63 -9.16 8.40 6.91
CA ASN A 63 -9.78 7.52 7.90
C ASN A 63 -8.79 6.46 8.41
N ASN A 64 -9.25 5.59 9.31
CA ASN A 64 -8.45 4.48 9.84
C ASN A 64 -8.69 3.16 9.09
N ASP A 65 -9.22 3.21 7.87
CA ASP A 65 -9.40 2.00 7.08
C ASP A 65 -8.03 1.43 6.71
N LEU A 66 -7.99 0.13 6.47
CA LEU A 66 -6.82 -0.53 5.95
C LEU A 66 -7.20 -1.20 4.63
N ILE A 67 -6.49 -0.85 3.57
CA ILE A 67 -6.72 -1.35 2.22
C ILE A 67 -5.57 -2.28 1.85
N LEU A 68 -5.90 -3.52 1.49
CA LEU A 68 -4.95 -4.46 0.91
C LEU A 68 -4.94 -4.31 -0.60
N GLY A 69 -3.76 -4.31 -1.17
CA GLY A 69 -3.52 -4.43 -2.60
C GLY A 69 -2.90 -5.78 -2.94
N ALA A 70 -3.38 -6.38 -4.02
CA ALA A 70 -2.88 -7.63 -4.55
C ALA A 70 -2.82 -7.61 -6.08
N VAL A 71 -1.96 -8.46 -6.63
CA VAL A 71 -1.96 -8.81 -8.06
C VAL A 71 -2.98 -9.91 -8.34
N GLY A 72 -3.16 -10.85 -7.38
CA GLY A 72 -4.12 -11.96 -7.49
C GLY A 72 -5.09 -12.02 -6.31
N VAL A 73 -6.33 -12.44 -6.57
CA VAL A 73 -7.41 -12.49 -5.56
C VAL A 73 -7.05 -13.38 -4.35
N LEU A 74 -6.36 -14.50 -4.58
CA LEU A 74 -6.00 -15.46 -3.53
C LEU A 74 -5.13 -14.84 -2.42
N GLN A 75 -4.39 -13.77 -2.72
CA GLN A 75 -3.56 -13.07 -1.73
C GLN A 75 -4.41 -12.49 -0.59
N PHE A 76 -5.67 -12.12 -0.84
CA PHE A 76 -6.56 -11.65 0.22
C PHE A 76 -6.98 -12.78 1.16
N ASP A 77 -7.27 -13.96 0.63
CA ASP A 77 -7.64 -15.13 1.43
C ASP A 77 -6.46 -15.61 2.28
N VAL A 78 -5.26 -15.62 1.70
CA VAL A 78 -4.02 -15.94 2.42
C VAL A 78 -3.76 -14.91 3.52
N ALA A 79 -3.90 -13.62 3.25
CA ALA A 79 -3.73 -12.57 4.25
C ALA A 79 -4.72 -12.73 5.41
N ALA A 80 -6.02 -12.95 5.13
CA ALA A 80 -7.03 -13.18 6.15
C ALA A 80 -6.75 -14.44 6.98
N HIS A 81 -6.33 -15.53 6.34
CA HIS A 81 -5.97 -16.77 7.02
C HIS A 81 -4.77 -16.59 7.95
N ARG A 82 -3.70 -15.94 7.48
CA ARG A 82 -2.49 -15.66 8.28
C ARG A 82 -2.77 -14.69 9.42
N LEU A 83 -3.56 -13.65 9.20
CA LEU A 83 -4.00 -12.73 10.28
C LEU A 83 -4.70 -13.48 11.41
N LYS A 84 -5.57 -14.43 11.07
CA LYS A 84 -6.26 -15.26 12.05
C LYS A 84 -5.32 -16.23 12.75
N GLY A 85 -4.46 -16.93 12.01
CA GLY A 85 -3.58 -17.97 12.53
C GLY A 85 -2.40 -17.44 13.36
N GLU A 86 -1.70 -16.42 12.86
CA GLU A 86 -0.46 -15.90 13.45
C GLU A 86 -0.71 -14.78 14.47
N TYR A 87 -1.78 -13.99 14.28
CA TYR A 87 -2.05 -12.80 15.09
C TYR A 87 -3.36 -12.87 15.87
N GLY A 88 -4.14 -13.95 15.68
CA GLY A 88 -5.45 -14.09 16.32
C GLY A 88 -6.46 -13.03 15.89
N VAL A 89 -6.27 -12.40 14.72
CA VAL A 89 -7.10 -11.32 14.21
C VAL A 89 -8.17 -11.91 13.28
N ASP A 90 -9.44 -11.87 13.69
CA ASP A 90 -10.56 -12.23 12.82
C ASP A 90 -10.99 -11.00 12.02
N ALA A 91 -10.61 -11.01 10.74
CA ALA A 91 -10.86 -9.93 9.80
C ALA A 91 -11.64 -10.44 8.58
N VAL A 92 -12.47 -9.55 8.03
CA VAL A 92 -13.21 -9.76 6.78
C VAL A 92 -12.63 -8.84 5.72
N VAL A 93 -12.49 -9.34 4.50
CA VAL A 93 -12.07 -8.54 3.35
C VAL A 93 -13.29 -8.15 2.52
N GLU A 94 -13.49 -6.84 2.35
CA GLU A 94 -14.63 -6.26 1.65
C GLU A 94 -14.19 -5.53 0.37
N PRO A 95 -15.06 -5.43 -0.66
CA PRO A 95 -14.81 -4.55 -1.79
C PRO A 95 -14.60 -3.10 -1.36
N VAL A 96 -13.68 -2.41 -2.04
CA VAL A 96 -13.43 -0.98 -1.83
C VAL A 96 -13.41 -0.27 -3.18
N ALA A 97 -13.85 0.99 -3.21
CA ALA A 97 -13.88 1.81 -4.43
C ALA A 97 -12.48 2.34 -4.79
N VAL A 98 -11.55 1.43 -5.08
CA VAL A 98 -10.20 1.74 -5.58
C VAL A 98 -9.94 0.86 -6.80
N GLN A 99 -9.55 1.50 -7.90
CA GLN A 99 -9.23 0.83 -9.16
C GLN A 99 -7.75 0.90 -9.53
N ALA A 100 -7.01 1.86 -8.99
CA ALA A 100 -5.58 1.97 -9.22
C ALA A 100 -4.88 2.67 -8.04
N ALA A 101 -3.64 2.27 -7.78
CA ALA A 101 -2.73 2.96 -6.87
C ALA A 101 -1.55 3.54 -7.67
N ARG A 102 -1.10 4.74 -7.32
CA ARG A 102 0.11 5.35 -7.89
C ARG A 102 0.94 6.00 -6.79
N TRP A 103 2.23 5.71 -6.75
CA TRP A 103 3.14 6.44 -5.87
C TRP A 103 3.32 7.86 -6.37
N ILE A 104 3.39 8.80 -5.44
CA ILE A 104 3.44 10.22 -5.73
C ILE A 104 4.84 10.76 -5.50
N GLU A 105 5.41 11.32 -6.55
CA GLU A 105 6.68 12.04 -6.49
C GLU A 105 6.53 13.44 -7.08
N CYS A 106 7.05 14.45 -6.39
CA CYS A 106 7.07 15.81 -6.88
C CYS A 106 8.34 16.50 -6.39
N SER A 107 9.02 17.22 -7.27
CA SER A 107 10.23 17.96 -6.93
C SER A 107 9.96 19.29 -6.24
N ASP A 108 8.77 19.88 -6.44
CA ASP A 108 8.35 21.12 -5.79
C ASP A 108 7.51 20.81 -4.55
N GLU A 109 8.06 21.11 -3.38
CA GLU A 109 7.38 20.91 -2.08
C GLU A 109 6.10 21.74 -1.93
N LYS A 110 6.05 22.94 -2.50
CA LYS A 110 4.84 23.78 -2.45
C LYS A 110 3.73 23.17 -3.28
N GLU A 111 4.06 22.65 -4.45
CA GLU A 111 3.10 21.97 -5.31
C GLU A 111 2.63 20.66 -4.72
N LEU A 112 3.55 19.87 -4.15
CA LEU A 112 3.21 18.66 -3.41
C LEU A 112 2.27 18.93 -2.25
N LYS A 113 2.49 20.00 -1.48
CA LYS A 113 1.60 20.40 -0.39
C LYS A 113 0.21 20.77 -0.91
N ARG A 114 0.13 21.58 -1.96
CA ARG A 114 -1.15 21.93 -2.61
C ARG A 114 -1.89 20.69 -3.11
N PHE A 115 -1.18 19.74 -3.70
CA PHE A 115 -1.72 18.47 -4.15
C PHE A 115 -2.25 17.66 -2.96
N ARG A 116 -1.47 17.52 -1.89
CA ARG A 116 -1.88 16.83 -0.65
C ARG A 116 -3.19 17.36 -0.10
N ASP A 117 -3.34 18.68 -0.03
CA ASP A 117 -4.54 19.32 0.49
C ASP A 117 -5.76 19.09 -0.43
N LYS A 118 -5.57 19.14 -1.76
CA LYS A 118 -6.66 19.03 -2.74
C LYS A 118 -7.08 17.59 -3.02
N ALA A 119 -6.15 16.64 -2.94
CA ALA A 119 -6.35 15.24 -3.27
C ALA A 119 -6.51 14.35 -2.03
N TYR A 120 -6.53 14.95 -0.83
CA TYR A 120 -6.54 14.29 0.48
C TYR A 120 -7.44 13.05 0.59
N GLU A 121 -8.66 13.13 0.07
CA GLU A 121 -9.65 12.04 0.12
C GLU A 121 -9.18 10.74 -0.57
N ASN A 122 -8.29 10.87 -1.55
CA ASN A 122 -7.76 9.76 -2.33
C ASN A 122 -6.29 9.47 -1.99
N LEU A 123 -5.73 10.08 -0.93
CA LEU A 123 -4.35 9.84 -0.53
C LEU A 123 -4.27 8.80 0.58
N ALA A 124 -3.19 8.03 0.54
CA ALA A 124 -2.84 7.02 1.51
C ALA A 124 -1.32 6.96 1.72
N GLU A 125 -0.91 6.31 2.80
CA GLU A 125 0.46 5.84 3.01
C GLU A 125 0.51 4.33 2.78
N ASP A 126 1.56 3.84 2.13
CA ASP A 126 1.81 2.39 2.08
C ASP A 126 2.51 1.84 3.33
N GLY A 127 2.91 0.57 3.27
CA GLY A 127 3.65 -0.11 4.34
C GLY A 127 4.98 0.55 4.71
N ASP A 128 5.61 1.26 3.77
CA ASP A 128 6.89 1.95 3.97
C ASP A 128 6.71 3.46 4.20
N GLY A 129 5.47 3.90 4.44
CA GLY A 129 5.13 5.30 4.68
C GLY A 129 5.21 6.19 3.44
N GLN A 130 5.28 5.61 2.23
CA GLN A 130 5.31 6.39 1.00
C GLN A 130 3.92 6.87 0.62
N LEU A 131 3.85 8.08 0.04
CA LEU A 131 2.60 8.68 -0.37
C LEU A 131 2.05 8.02 -1.63
N VAL A 132 0.81 7.58 -1.57
CA VAL A 132 0.11 6.89 -2.66
C VAL A 132 -1.22 7.59 -2.95
N TYR A 133 -1.53 7.75 -4.22
CA TYR A 133 -2.85 8.14 -4.70
C TYR A 133 -3.66 6.89 -5.06
N LEU A 134 -4.77 6.69 -4.35
CA LEU A 134 -5.76 5.64 -4.55
C LEU A 134 -6.88 6.18 -5.44
N ALA A 135 -6.79 5.90 -6.74
CA ALA A 135 -7.78 6.36 -7.70
C ALA A 135 -9.05 5.49 -7.63
N PRO A 136 -10.24 6.08 -7.41
CA PRO A 136 -11.50 5.33 -7.45
C PRO A 136 -11.84 4.85 -8.87
N THR A 137 -11.42 5.59 -9.90
CA THR A 137 -11.58 5.20 -11.31
C THR A 137 -10.39 5.60 -12.16
N ARG A 138 -10.23 4.95 -13.32
CA ARG A 138 -9.21 5.36 -14.33
C ARG A 138 -9.42 6.78 -14.85
N VAL A 139 -10.67 7.20 -15.02
CA VAL A 139 -11.00 8.57 -15.46
C VAL A 139 -10.57 9.58 -14.40
N ASN A 140 -10.84 9.31 -13.12
CA ASN A 140 -10.38 10.15 -12.03
C ASN A 140 -8.85 10.25 -12.00
N LEU A 141 -8.14 9.14 -12.18
CA LEU A 141 -6.67 9.15 -12.25
C LEU A 141 -6.17 10.07 -13.36
N ASN A 142 -6.67 9.91 -14.58
CA ASN A 142 -6.22 10.70 -15.73
C ASN A 142 -6.48 12.19 -15.54
N LEU A 143 -7.69 12.58 -15.08
CA LEU A 143 -8.02 13.98 -14.81
C LEU A 143 -7.15 14.59 -13.71
N THR A 144 -6.83 13.80 -12.68
CA THR A 144 -5.92 14.25 -11.62
C THR A 144 -4.50 14.45 -12.17
N MET A 145 -4.00 13.54 -13.01
CA MET A 145 -2.68 13.69 -13.66
C MET A 145 -2.63 14.92 -14.57
N GLU A 146 -3.69 15.19 -15.35
CA GLU A 146 -3.79 16.39 -16.19
C GLU A 146 -3.82 17.69 -15.38
N ARG A 147 -4.49 17.68 -14.22
CA ARG A 147 -4.56 18.85 -13.32
C ARG A 147 -3.26 19.12 -12.59
N TRP A 148 -2.43 18.11 -12.38
CA TRP A 148 -1.18 18.18 -11.60
C TRP A 148 0.01 17.67 -12.42
N PRO A 149 0.39 18.38 -13.50
CA PRO A 149 1.43 17.91 -14.42
C PRO A 149 2.82 17.80 -13.78
N ASP A 150 3.09 18.60 -12.73
CA ASP A 150 4.36 18.58 -11.99
C ASP A 150 4.43 17.48 -10.92
N VAL A 151 3.32 16.75 -10.71
CA VAL A 151 3.24 15.61 -9.81
C VAL A 151 3.34 14.34 -10.63
N ARG A 152 4.33 13.51 -10.36
CA ARG A 152 4.53 12.22 -11.00
C ARG A 152 3.73 11.14 -10.30
N PHE A 153 3.01 10.34 -11.09
CA PHE A 153 2.19 9.23 -10.65
C PHE A 153 2.82 7.92 -11.13
N LEU A 154 3.58 7.26 -10.27
CA LEU A 154 4.37 6.08 -10.62
C LEU A 154 3.59 4.78 -10.42
N ALA A 155 3.68 3.87 -11.39
CA ALA A 155 3.10 2.52 -11.31
C ALA A 155 4.08 1.49 -10.73
N THR A 156 5.35 1.86 -10.57
CA THR A 156 6.39 1.06 -9.93
C THR A 156 7.26 1.95 -9.07
N ARG A 157 7.92 1.37 -8.06
CA ARG A 157 8.98 2.02 -7.27
C ARG A 157 10.05 1.01 -6.90
N GLU A 158 11.23 1.47 -6.53
CA GLU A 158 12.31 0.62 -6.03
C GLU A 158 12.30 0.50 -4.49
N LEU A 159 12.96 -0.54 -3.98
CA LEU A 159 13.18 -0.92 -2.56
C LEU A 159 14.43 -0.27 -1.92
#